data_AF-A0A2H6AH71-F1
#
_entry.id   AF-A0A2H6AH71-F1
#
_cell.length_a   1.000
_cell.length_b   1.000
_cell.length_c   1.000
_cell.angle_alpha   90.00
_cell.angle_beta   90.00
_cell.angle_gamma   90.00
#
_symmetry.space_group_name_H-M   'P 1'
#
loop_
_entity.id
_entity.type
_entity.pdbx_description
1 polymer ?
#
loop_
_entity_poly.entity_id
_entity_poly.type
_entity_poly.pdbx_seq_one_letter_code
_entity_poly.pdbx_strand_id
1 'polypeptide(L)'
;MLFFLALFIYQACKQEMVLLEMGAAGEGLGLHYGTSEYTIEERAEEPRRKKPGLIQRWLQWRAERRRRREEQQRQEEERRLDQILEKVNLHGLHSLTEEERRFLNRVSAKYRNRHSS
;
A
#
# COMPACT_ATOMS: atom_id res chain seq x y z
N MET A 1 -5.25 24.13 -6.06
CA MET A 1 -6.62 23.62 -5.80
C MET A 1 -6.81 22.17 -6.27
N LEU A 2 -6.60 21.84 -7.56
CA LEU A 2 -6.77 20.45 -8.06
C LEU A 2 -5.83 19.42 -7.40
N PHE A 3 -4.60 19.81 -7.06
CA PHE A 3 -3.64 18.94 -6.36
C PHE A 3 -4.12 18.55 -4.95
N PHE A 4 -4.72 19.49 -4.21
CA PHE A 4 -5.30 19.22 -2.90
C PHE A 4 -6.53 18.32 -2.98
N LEU A 5 -7.34 18.48 -4.03
CA LEU A 5 -8.50 17.63 -4.28
C LEU A 5 -8.08 16.19 -4.63
N ALA A 6 -7.01 16.02 -5.43
CA ALA A 6 -6.44 14.72 -5.72
C ALA A 6 -5.86 14.04 -4.48
N LEU A 7 -5.15 14.79 -3.62
CA LEU A 7 -4.65 14.27 -2.34
C LEU A 7 -5.79 13.90 -1.39
N PHE A 8 -6.85 14.72 -1.33
CA PHE A 8 -8.01 14.47 -0.48
C PHE A 8 -8.73 13.18 -0.88
N ILE A 9 -8.97 12.99 -2.18
CA ILE A 9 -9.57 11.75 -2.71
C ILE A 9 -8.66 10.54 -2.46
N TYR A 10 -7.35 10.70 -2.62
CA TYR A 10 -6.39 9.64 -2.35
C TYR A 10 -6.40 9.22 -0.87
N GLN A 11 -6.46 10.20 0.05
CA GLN A 11 -6.52 9.95 1.49
C GLN A 11 -7.84 9.30 1.90
N ALA A 12 -8.97 9.78 1.37
CA ALA A 12 -10.28 9.17 1.61
C ALA A 12 -10.32 7.69 1.16
N CYS A 13 -9.74 7.39 0.00
CA CYS A 13 -9.68 6.02 -0.53
C CYS A 13 -8.76 5.10 0.29
N LYS A 14 -7.71 5.65 0.92
CA LYS A 14 -6.89 4.92 1.91
C LYS A 14 -7.65 4.66 3.21
N GLN A 15 -8.36 5.67 3.72
CA GLN A 15 -9.14 5.54 4.95
C GLN A 15 -10.22 4.48 4.84
N GLU A 16 -10.93 4.38 3.72
CA GLU A 16 -11.92 3.32 3.50
C GLU A 16 -11.31 1.92 3.49
N MET A 17 -10.11 1.74 2.93
CA MET A 17 -9.43 0.43 2.99
C MET A 17 -9.02 0.06 4.41
N VAL A 18 -8.47 1.01 5.18
CA VAL A 18 -8.09 0.77 6.59
C VAL A 18 -9.34 0.54 7.45
N LEU A 19 -10.43 1.25 7.19
CA LEU A 19 -11.72 1.06 7.87
C LEU A 19 -12.33 -0.31 7.54
N LEU A 20 -12.20 -0.80 6.30
CA LEU A 20 -12.65 -2.15 5.93
C LEU A 20 -11.79 -3.23 6.58
N GLU A 21 -10.49 -2.98 6.73
CA GLU A 21 -9.56 -3.90 7.38
C GLU A 21 -9.77 -3.93 8.92
N MET A 22 -10.07 -2.78 9.54
CA MET A 22 -10.51 -2.71 10.94
C MET A 22 -11.94 -3.21 11.15
N GLY A 23 -12.83 -3.03 10.17
CA GLY A 23 -14.21 -3.52 10.21
C GLY A 23 -14.34 -5.02 9.95
N ALA A 24 -13.41 -5.61 9.20
CA ALA A 24 -13.30 -7.05 8.99
C ALA A 24 -12.70 -7.79 10.21
N ALA A 25 -12.05 -7.08 11.14
CA ALA A 25 -11.64 -7.61 12.43
C ALA A 25 -12.78 -7.59 13.49
N GLY A 26 -13.95 -7.05 13.14
CA GLY A 26 -15.09 -6.85 14.04
C GLY A 26 -16.20 -7.90 13.93
N GLU A 27 -15.91 -9.14 13.54
CA GLU A 27 -16.90 -10.24 13.59
C GLU A 27 -17.02 -10.89 14.99
N GLY A 28 -16.36 -10.35 16.01
CA GLY A 28 -16.50 -10.79 17.40
C GLY A 28 -16.58 -9.61 18.36
N LEU A 29 -17.71 -9.47 19.06
CA LEU A 29 -18.08 -8.43 20.02
C LEU A 29 -18.44 -7.06 19.44
N GLY A 30 -19.75 -6.83 19.36
CA GLY A 30 -20.33 -5.51 19.15
C GLY A 30 -20.02 -4.57 20.30
N LEU A 31 -19.28 -3.50 20.01
CA LEU A 31 -19.26 -2.27 20.79
C LEU A 31 -18.98 -1.11 19.83
N HIS A 32 -20.06 -0.42 19.49
CA HIS A 32 -20.08 0.81 18.72
C HIS A 32 -19.47 1.93 19.55
N TYR A 33 -18.18 2.23 19.34
CA TYR A 33 -17.55 3.42 19.92
C TYR A 33 -17.59 4.55 18.89
N GLY A 34 -18.54 5.46 19.05
CA GLY A 34 -18.66 6.63 18.19
C GLY A 34 -20.06 7.22 18.06
N THR A 35 -20.84 7.17 19.14
CA THR A 35 -21.96 8.09 19.34
C THR A 35 -21.44 9.54 19.23
N SER A 36 -21.72 10.20 18.11
CA SER A 36 -21.99 11.64 18.15
C SER A 36 -23.45 11.77 18.53
N GLU A 37 -23.68 12.09 19.79
CA GLU A 37 -24.94 12.65 20.26
C GLU A 37 -25.31 13.88 19.43
N TYR A 38 -26.60 14.22 19.42
CA TYR A 38 -27.29 15.27 18.68
C TYR A 38 -27.80 14.89 17.27
N THR A 39 -29.08 14.48 17.27
CA THR A 39 -30.15 15.16 16.51
C THR A 39 -30.84 14.34 15.40
N ILE A 40 -32.04 13.89 15.79
CA ILE A 40 -33.28 13.53 15.06
C ILE A 40 -33.52 12.05 14.72
N GLU A 41 -34.55 11.55 15.41
CA GLU A 41 -35.41 10.43 15.04
C GLU A 41 -35.91 10.57 13.60
N GLU A 42 -35.13 10.10 12.64
CA GLU A 42 -35.68 9.61 11.39
C GLU A 42 -35.37 8.13 11.32
N ARG A 43 -36.44 7.36 11.17
CA ARG A 43 -36.46 5.93 10.89
C ARG A 43 -35.38 5.59 9.86
N ALA A 44 -34.18 5.25 10.32
CA ALA A 44 -33.05 4.96 9.46
C ALA A 44 -33.35 3.61 8.79
N GLU A 45 -33.91 3.66 7.58
CA GLU A 45 -33.70 2.58 6.63
C GLU A 45 -32.20 2.33 6.59
N GLU A 46 -31.77 1.15 7.04
CA GLU A 46 -30.37 0.74 6.96
C GLU A 46 -29.84 1.11 5.57
N PRO A 47 -28.74 1.88 5.44
CA PRO A 47 -28.20 2.19 4.14
C PRO A 47 -27.74 0.87 3.54
N ARG A 48 -28.58 0.27 2.70
CA ARG A 48 -28.30 -0.98 1.98
C ARG A 48 -26.99 -0.76 1.27
N ARG A 49 -25.90 -1.33 1.81
CA ARG A 49 -24.55 -1.20 1.27
C ARG A 49 -24.63 -1.62 -0.20
N LYS A 50 -24.58 -0.64 -1.11
CA LYS A 50 -24.74 -0.89 -2.54
C LYS A 50 -23.56 -1.78 -2.95
N LYS A 51 -23.85 -3.05 -3.27
CA LYS A 51 -22.84 -4.00 -3.71
C LYS A 51 -22.04 -3.35 -4.84
N PRO A 52 -20.70 -3.35 -4.79
CA PRO A 52 -19.90 -2.71 -5.81
C PRO A 52 -20.24 -3.32 -7.17
N GLY A 53 -20.56 -2.44 -8.13
CA GLY A 53 -20.97 -2.85 -9.47
C GLY A 53 -19.86 -3.64 -10.18
N LEU A 54 -20.23 -4.37 -11.24
CA LEU A 54 -19.29 -5.19 -12.04
C LEU A 54 -18.08 -4.38 -12.53
N ILE A 55 -18.28 -3.10 -12.88
CA ILE A 55 -17.23 -2.18 -13.33
C ILE A 55 -16.26 -1.82 -12.19
N GLN A 56 -16.77 -1.56 -10.99
CA GLN A 56 -15.92 -1.28 -9.82
C GLN A 56 -15.07 -2.50 -9.47
N ARG A 57 -15.65 -3.70 -9.52
CA ARG A 57 -14.90 -4.96 -9.32
C ARG A 57 -13.80 -5.16 -10.35
N TRP A 58 -14.06 -4.85 -11.63
CA TRP A 58 -13.04 -4.94 -12.67
C TRP A 58 -11.90 -3.92 -12.47
N LEU A 59 -12.22 -2.69 -12.06
CA LEU A 59 -11.21 -1.68 -11.76
C LEU A 59 -10.33 -2.10 -10.57
N GLN A 60 -10.94 -2.66 -9.52
CA GLN A 60 -10.25 -3.22 -8.36
C GLN A 60 -9.33 -4.37 -8.77
N TRP A 61 -9.83 -5.34 -9.57
CA TRP A 61 -9.03 -6.45 -10.07
C TRP A 61 -7.83 -5.98 -10.90
N ARG A 62 -8.02 -4.96 -11.74
CA ARG A 62 -6.94 -4.39 -12.55
C ARG A 62 -5.89 -3.68 -11.69
N ALA A 63 -6.32 -2.96 -10.65
CA ALA A 63 -5.43 -2.30 -9.71
C ALA A 63 -4.63 -3.34 -8.90
N GLU A 64 -5.29 -4.39 -8.41
CA GLU A 64 -4.65 -5.49 -7.68
C GLU A 64 -3.61 -6.21 -8.56
N ARG A 65 -3.93 -6.46 -9.83
CA ARG A 65 -2.99 -7.06 -10.78
C ARG A 65 -1.74 -6.21 -11.01
N ARG A 66 -1.86 -4.87 -11.00
CA ARG A 66 -0.70 -3.98 -11.07
C ARG A 66 0.14 -4.06 -9.80
N ARG A 67 -0.49 -3.99 -8.62
CA ARG A 67 0.19 -4.11 -7.32
C ARG A 67 0.97 -5.41 -7.20
N ARG A 68 0.35 -6.55 -7.55
CA ARG A 68 1.02 -7.86 -7.54
C ARG A 68 2.28 -7.90 -8.41
N ARG A 69 2.25 -7.28 -9.60
CA ARG A 69 3.42 -7.20 -10.48
C ARG A 69 4.53 -6.35 -9.87
N GLU A 70 4.18 -5.21 -9.29
CA GLU A 70 5.14 -4.32 -8.63
C GLU A 70 5.74 -4.96 -7.37
N GLU A 71 4.97 -5.76 -6.64
CA GLU A 71 5.47 -6.54 -5.50
C GLU A 71 6.43 -7.64 -5.95
N GLN A 72 6.08 -8.38 -7.01
CA GLN A 72 6.97 -9.41 -7.57
C GLN A 72 8.30 -8.81 -8.03
N GLN A 73 8.27 -7.68 -8.75
CA GLN A 73 9.49 -6.99 -9.18
C GLN A 73 10.32 -6.51 -7.98
N ARG A 74 9.67 -5.97 -6.95
CA ARG A 74 10.35 -5.56 -5.71
C ARG A 74 11.03 -6.73 -5.01
N GLN A 75 10.33 -7.86 -4.88
CA GLN A 75 10.89 -9.06 -4.26
C GLN A 75 12.09 -9.61 -5.05
N GLU A 76 12.05 -9.56 -6.38
CA GLU A 76 13.18 -9.98 -7.21
C GLU A 76 14.38 -9.03 -7.08
N GLU A 77 14.13 -7.71 -7.05
CA GLU A 77 15.16 -6.70 -6.77
C GLU A 77 15.80 -6.89 -5.39
N GLU A 78 14.98 -7.15 -4.35
CA GLU A 78 15.42 -7.39 -2.97
C GLU A 78 16.28 -8.65 -2.87
N ARG A 79 15.83 -9.78 -3.46
CA ARG A 79 16.62 -11.02 -3.48
C ARG A 79 17.98 -10.82 -4.13
N ARG A 80 18.03 -10.09 -5.25
CA ARG A 80 19.29 -9.82 -5.95
C ARG A 80 20.19 -8.91 -5.13
N LEU A 81 19.63 -7.93 -4.43
CA LEU A 81 20.37 -7.07 -3.51
C LEU A 81 20.98 -7.89 -2.36
N ASP A 82 20.19 -8.77 -1.73
CA ASP A 82 20.65 -9.60 -0.62
C ASP A 82 21.82 -10.51 -1.02
N GLN A 83 21.74 -11.16 -2.19
CA GLN A 83 22.83 -11.97 -2.74
C GLN A 83 24.12 -11.16 -2.93
N ILE A 84 23.98 -9.93 -3.44
CA ILE A 84 25.12 -9.03 -3.65
C ILE A 84 25.69 -8.59 -2.30
N LEU A 85 24.84 -8.26 -1.32
CA LEU A 85 25.27 -7.86 0.02
C LEU A 85 25.98 -8.99 0.76
N GLU A 86 25.48 -10.23 0.64
CA GLU A 86 26.13 -11.42 1.18
C GLU A 86 27.53 -11.61 0.58
N LYS A 87 27.64 -11.50 -0.75
CA LYS A 87 28.93 -11.56 -1.46
C LYS A 87 29.91 -10.48 -0.99
N VAL A 88 29.43 -9.25 -0.80
CA VAL A 88 30.24 -8.13 -0.28
C VAL A 88 30.69 -8.39 1.15
N ASN A 89 29.82 -8.97 1.98
CA ASN A 89 30.16 -9.31 3.36
C ASN A 89 31.27 -10.38 3.42
N LEU A 90 31.21 -11.39 2.55
CA LEU A 90 32.17 -12.49 2.52
C LEU A 90 33.53 -12.13 1.90
N HIS A 91 33.54 -11.39 0.80
CA HIS A 91 34.73 -11.17 -0.02
C HIS A 91 35.16 -9.70 -0.16
N GLY A 92 34.41 -8.79 0.47
CA GLY A 92 34.63 -7.34 0.38
C GLY A 92 34.14 -6.73 -0.93
N LEU A 93 34.20 -5.40 -1.02
CA LEU A 93 33.72 -4.64 -2.19
C LEU A 93 34.46 -4.95 -3.50
N HIS A 94 35.67 -5.50 -3.44
CA HIS A 94 36.49 -5.80 -4.62
C HIS A 94 35.98 -7.00 -5.42
N SER A 95 35.19 -7.89 -4.82
CA SER A 95 34.68 -9.10 -5.47
C SER A 95 33.44 -8.86 -6.32
N LEU A 96 32.93 -7.62 -6.33
CA LEU A 96 31.79 -7.22 -7.12
C LEU A 96 32.17 -7.05 -8.59
N THR A 97 31.32 -7.55 -9.48
CA THR A 97 31.41 -7.17 -10.89
C THR A 97 30.99 -5.71 -11.06
N GLU A 98 31.43 -5.09 -12.15
CA GLU A 98 31.08 -3.70 -12.41
C GLU A 98 29.57 -3.49 -12.55
N GLU A 99 28.84 -4.51 -13.04
CA GLU A 99 27.38 -4.52 -13.11
C GLU A 99 26.73 -4.54 -11.73
N GLU A 100 27.18 -5.41 -10.82
CA GLU A 100 26.69 -5.51 -9.45
C GLU A 100 26.92 -4.18 -8.70
N ARG A 101 28.10 -3.56 -8.89
CA ARG A 101 28.43 -2.27 -8.27
C ARG A 101 27.54 -1.14 -8.79
N ARG A 102 27.25 -1.10 -10.09
CA ARG A 102 26.30 -0.12 -10.67
C ARG A 102 24.88 -0.33 -10.15
N PHE A 103 24.45 -1.59 -9.99
CA PHE A 103 23.15 -1.92 -9.42
C PHE A 103 23.04 -1.43 -7.96
N LEU A 104 24.04 -1.74 -7.13
CA LEU A 104 24.08 -1.33 -5.71
C LEU A 104 24.03 0.20 -5.56
N ASN A 105 24.77 0.94 -6.39
CA ASN A 105 24.73 2.40 -6.41
C ASN A 105 23.34 2.95 -6.80
N ARG A 106 22.70 2.37 -7.82
CA ARG A 106 21.34 2.77 -8.26
C ARG A 106 20.32 2.56 -7.15
N VAL A 107 20.36 1.39 -6.51
CA VAL A 107 19.44 1.03 -5.44
C VAL A 107 19.69 1.87 -4.19
N SER A 108 20.95 2.06 -3.79
CA SER A 108 21.33 2.94 -2.67
C SER A 108 20.86 4.38 -2.87
N ALA A 109 21.01 4.93 -4.08
CA ALA A 109 20.49 6.26 -4.42
C ALA A 109 18.96 6.34 -4.28
N LYS A 110 18.24 5.30 -4.73
CA LYS A 110 16.78 5.17 -4.60
C LYS A 110 16.32 5.12 -3.14
N TYR A 111 17.01 4.36 -2.28
CA TYR A 111 16.68 4.29 -0.84
C TYR A 111 17.03 5.59 -0.11
N ARG A 112 18.17 6.21 -0.39
CA ARG A 112 18.56 7.49 0.22
C ARG A 112 17.53 8.58 -0.05
N ASN A 113 17.02 8.66 -1.28
CA ASN A 113 16.00 9.63 -1.66
C ASN A 113 14.64 9.38 -0.97
N ARG A 114 14.30 8.11 -0.65
CA ARG A 114 13.09 7.78 0.14
C ARG A 114 13.23 8.13 1.62
N HIS A 115 14.44 8.13 2.18
CA HIS A 115 14.69 8.47 3.58
C HIS A 115 14.89 9.98 3.82
N SER A 116 15.18 10.76 2.78
CA SER A 116 15.37 12.21 2.88
C SER A 116 14.11 13.04 2.59
N SER A 117 12.95 12.41 2.41
CA SER A 117 11.67 13.04 2.07
C SER A 117 10.59 12.68 3.07
#